data_AF-A0AAD3CK42-F1
#
_entry.id   AF-A0AAD3CK42-F1
#
_cell.length_a   1.000
_cell.length_b   1.000
_cell.length_c   1.000
_cell.angle_alpha   90.00
_cell.angle_beta   90.00
_cell.angle_gamma   90.00
#
_symmetry.space_group_name_H-M   'P 1'
#
loop_
_entity.id
_entity.type
_entity.pdbx_description
1 polymer ?
#
loop_
_entity_poly.entity_id
_entity_poly.type
_entity_poly.pdbx_seq_one_letter_code
_entity_poly.pdbx_strand_id
1 'polypeptide(L)'
;MSFFPFLFVHRRASKAKKTKKVKKENWFERLKVDELKEICTSANIATKGTKKELIARLMGDDKTSEYGLEGKYGMNMASLKKLCREKNLIQSGTKLALVKRILEKDNGTNPEAIAAVTKRPINTDPDRPTKKRKPSAPDLEKIHNRILKKIQMGKTSKKYDSYHGFKRHSSDVYDLIKEVIKKECFDKELLWRNSLFALQIAKTALVCLSNNFSEMISPGYDSSDSLYDVAESLEKIVRKLLDDDEMSIDLRKETILWINDLDKKLNEYAFPSFMDSVKILKDHNDNQDENNSIHDGPINFEDSKMPAKVQSLQESTNLSKTLAEEES
;
A
#
# COMPACT_ATOMS: atom_id res chain seq x y z
N MET A 1 39.51 10.32 56.43
CA MET A 1 38.10 10.56 56.07
C MET A 1 37.90 10.09 54.65
N SER A 2 37.26 8.93 54.47
CA SER A 2 37.16 8.25 53.16
C SER A 2 35.78 8.52 52.56
N PHE A 3 35.74 9.34 51.52
CA PHE A 3 34.52 9.64 50.76
C PHE A 3 34.18 8.46 49.84
N PHE A 4 33.12 7.72 50.16
CA PHE A 4 32.54 6.73 49.26
C PHE A 4 31.53 7.42 48.33
N PRO A 5 31.72 7.39 47.00
CA PRO A 5 30.75 7.95 46.07
C PRO A 5 29.51 7.06 46.02
N PHE A 6 28.37 7.62 46.41
CA PHE A 6 27.06 7.00 46.29
C PHE A 6 26.70 6.85 44.81
N LEU A 7 26.89 5.65 44.25
CA LEU A 7 26.42 5.30 42.91
C LEU A 7 24.89 5.25 42.92
N PHE A 8 24.27 6.32 42.41
CA PHE A 8 22.82 6.40 42.18
C PHE A 8 22.42 5.44 41.04
N VAL A 9 22.14 4.19 41.40
CA VAL A 9 21.57 3.19 40.48
C VAL A 9 20.19 3.69 40.04
N HIS A 10 20.12 4.27 38.84
CA HIS A 10 18.86 4.61 38.17
C HIS A 10 18.10 3.31 37.85
N ARG A 11 17.23 2.89 38.78
CA ARG A 11 16.24 1.83 38.55
C ARG A 11 15.33 2.29 37.40
N ARG A 12 15.59 1.78 36.19
CA ARG A 12 14.71 1.94 35.03
C ARG A 12 13.31 1.45 35.41
N ALA A 13 12.33 2.35 35.42
CA ALA A 13 10.93 2.01 35.66
C ALA A 13 10.49 0.93 34.66
N SER A 14 10.29 -0.29 35.15
CA SER A 14 9.79 -1.40 34.36
C SER A 14 8.40 -1.04 33.83
N LYS A 15 8.27 -0.87 32.51
CA LYS A 15 6.99 -0.58 31.87
C LYS A 15 6.00 -1.69 32.22
N ALA A 16 4.97 -1.34 33.00
CA ALA A 16 3.92 -2.26 33.41
C ALA A 16 3.37 -2.99 32.18
N LYS A 17 3.43 -4.32 32.19
CA LYS A 17 2.83 -5.16 31.14
C LYS A 17 1.35 -4.78 31.05
N LYS A 18 0.93 -4.23 29.92
CA LYS A 18 -0.49 -3.98 29.63
C LYS A 18 -1.23 -5.31 29.74
N THR A 19 -2.07 -5.45 30.76
CA THR A 19 -2.97 -6.59 30.91
C THR A 19 -3.82 -6.71 29.66
N LYS A 20 -3.83 -7.91 29.05
CA LYS A 20 -4.65 -8.19 27.87
C LYS A 20 -6.10 -7.93 28.26
N LYS A 21 -6.74 -6.94 27.62
CA LYS A 21 -8.16 -6.65 27.85
C LYS A 21 -8.96 -7.90 27.54
N VAL A 22 -9.70 -8.42 28.53
CA VAL A 22 -10.64 -9.51 28.35
C VAL A 22 -11.62 -9.10 27.25
N LYS A 23 -11.79 -9.95 26.24
CA LYS A 23 -12.73 -9.67 25.15
C LYS A 23 -14.14 -9.69 25.76
N LYS A 24 -14.82 -8.56 25.70
CA LYS A 24 -16.23 -8.44 26.10
C LYS A 24 -17.07 -9.34 25.18
N GLU A 25 -17.88 -10.20 25.78
CA GLU A 25 -18.73 -11.18 25.07
C GLU A 25 -19.93 -10.51 24.39
N ASN A 26 -20.33 -9.32 24.85
CA ASN A 26 -21.45 -8.57 24.31
C ASN A 26 -20.99 -7.48 23.33
N TRP A 27 -21.54 -7.52 22.11
CA TRP A 27 -21.29 -6.53 21.06
C TRP A 27 -21.71 -5.12 21.48
N PHE A 28 -22.84 -4.97 22.19
CA PHE A 28 -23.38 -3.66 22.62
C PHE A 28 -22.42 -2.91 23.56
N GLU A 29 -21.58 -3.60 24.32
CA GLU A 29 -20.61 -2.95 25.20
C GLU A 29 -19.53 -2.16 24.44
N ARG A 30 -19.28 -2.52 23.17
CA ARG A 30 -18.29 -1.88 22.30
C ARG A 30 -18.81 -0.61 21.64
N LEU A 31 -20.13 -0.44 21.60
CA LEU A 31 -20.79 0.71 20.98
C LEU A 31 -20.71 1.96 21.88
N LYS A 32 -20.78 3.13 21.26
CA LYS A 32 -20.93 4.42 21.95
C LYS A 32 -22.36 4.57 22.48
N VAL A 33 -22.58 5.53 23.40
CA VAL A 33 -23.91 5.77 23.97
C VAL A 33 -24.91 6.22 22.90
N ASP A 34 -24.47 7.04 21.94
CA ASP A 34 -25.34 7.53 20.86
C ASP A 34 -25.76 6.39 19.93
N GLU A 35 -24.83 5.49 19.60
CA GLU A 35 -25.09 4.28 18.81
C GLU A 35 -26.10 3.35 19.50
N LEU A 36 -26.02 3.20 20.83
CA LEU A 36 -26.99 2.41 21.60
C LEU A 36 -28.38 3.06 21.60
N LYS A 37 -28.46 4.39 21.70
CA LYS A 37 -29.73 5.12 21.60
C LYS A 37 -30.36 4.95 20.22
N GLU A 38 -29.57 4.98 19.15
CA GLU A 38 -30.07 4.72 17.80
C GLU A 38 -30.72 3.33 17.67
N ILE A 39 -30.07 2.29 18.21
CA ILE A 39 -30.64 0.94 18.20
C ILE A 39 -31.92 0.89 19.05
N CYS A 40 -31.93 1.51 20.23
CA CYS A 40 -33.13 1.60 21.06
C CYS A 40 -34.29 2.29 20.33
N THR A 41 -34.03 3.40 19.63
CA THR A 41 -35.05 4.10 18.82
C THR A 41 -35.59 3.20 17.71
N SER A 42 -34.73 2.53 16.95
CA SER A 42 -35.14 1.62 15.88
C SER A 42 -35.88 0.38 16.41
N ALA A 43 -35.56 -0.07 17.63
CA ALA A 43 -36.26 -1.15 18.33
C ALA A 43 -37.56 -0.71 19.02
N ASN A 44 -37.88 0.59 19.02
CA ASN A 44 -38.98 1.19 19.77
C ASN A 44 -38.89 0.95 21.30
N ILE A 45 -37.67 1.01 21.85
CA ILE A 45 -37.36 0.86 23.28
C ILE A 45 -37.00 2.25 23.86
N ALA A 46 -37.28 2.47 25.16
CA ALA A 46 -36.94 3.71 25.86
C ALA A 46 -35.42 4.04 25.79
N THR A 47 -35.10 5.26 25.35
CA THR A 47 -33.71 5.74 25.09
C THR A 47 -33.06 6.51 26.24
N LYS A 48 -33.79 6.76 27.34
CA LYS A 48 -33.28 7.50 28.51
C LYS A 48 -32.47 6.59 29.45
N GLY A 49 -31.37 7.04 30.02
CA GLY A 49 -30.63 6.29 31.05
C GLY A 49 -29.12 6.20 30.80
N THR A 50 -28.43 5.52 31.71
CA THR A 50 -26.98 5.27 31.60
C THR A 50 -26.67 4.21 30.54
N LYS A 51 -25.41 4.14 30.07
CA LYS A 51 -24.98 3.12 29.09
C LYS A 51 -25.32 1.69 29.53
N LYS A 52 -25.18 1.39 30.83
CA LYS A 52 -25.47 0.07 31.39
C LYS A 52 -26.96 -0.25 31.32
N GLU A 53 -27.82 0.72 31.62
CA GLU A 53 -29.28 0.55 31.52
C GLU A 53 -29.73 0.34 30.07
N LEU A 54 -29.16 1.06 29.11
CA LEU A 54 -29.47 0.87 27.69
C LEU A 54 -29.10 -0.54 27.23
N ILE A 55 -27.90 -1.03 27.61
CA ILE A 55 -27.47 -2.40 27.29
C ILE A 55 -28.37 -3.43 27.98
N ALA A 56 -28.74 -3.22 29.24
CA ALA A 56 -29.63 -4.12 29.97
C ALA A 56 -31.01 -4.23 29.29
N ARG A 57 -31.57 -3.11 28.81
CA ARG A 57 -32.85 -3.13 28.06
C ARG A 57 -32.72 -3.83 26.71
N LEU A 58 -31.66 -3.55 25.95
CA LEU A 58 -31.41 -4.23 24.67
C LEU A 58 -31.14 -5.72 24.82
N MET A 59 -30.60 -6.16 25.96
CA MET A 59 -30.39 -7.59 26.24
C MET A 59 -31.64 -8.27 26.81
N GLY A 60 -32.54 -7.51 27.44
CA GLY A 60 -33.79 -8.03 28.01
C GLY A 60 -34.95 -8.06 27.02
N ASP A 61 -34.82 -7.40 25.87
CA ASP A 61 -35.84 -7.41 24.82
C ASP A 61 -35.59 -8.56 23.83
N ASP A 62 -36.64 -9.33 23.55
CA ASP A 62 -36.56 -10.57 22.75
C ASP A 62 -36.08 -10.29 21.32
N LYS A 63 -36.46 -9.15 20.74
CA LYS A 63 -36.09 -8.77 19.37
C LYS A 63 -34.64 -8.34 19.25
N THR A 64 -34.06 -7.76 20.29
CA THR A 64 -32.73 -7.13 20.22
C THR A 64 -31.61 -7.96 20.86
N SER A 65 -31.95 -8.86 21.78
CA SER A 65 -30.99 -9.69 22.51
C SER A 65 -30.11 -10.55 21.61
N GLU A 66 -30.66 -11.09 20.51
CA GLU A 66 -29.94 -11.94 19.55
C GLU A 66 -28.77 -11.23 18.85
N TYR A 67 -28.85 -9.90 18.68
CA TYR A 67 -27.81 -9.12 18.02
C TYR A 67 -26.62 -8.80 18.92
N GLY A 68 -26.86 -8.80 20.25
CA GLY A 68 -25.88 -8.49 21.28
C GLY A 68 -24.89 -9.62 21.53
N LEU A 69 -25.31 -10.88 21.35
CA LEU A 69 -24.46 -12.06 21.54
C LEU A 69 -23.35 -12.13 20.46
N GLU A 70 -22.12 -12.38 20.88
CA GLU A 70 -21.01 -12.73 20.00
C GLU A 70 -20.59 -14.19 20.19
N GLY A 71 -19.98 -14.79 19.15
CA GLY A 71 -19.49 -16.18 19.19
C GLY A 71 -20.42 -17.16 18.48
N LYS A 72 -20.50 -18.40 18.99
CA LYS A 72 -21.19 -19.52 18.33
C LYS A 72 -22.71 -19.29 18.18
N TYR A 73 -23.30 -18.56 19.13
CA TYR A 73 -24.75 -18.31 19.17
C TYR A 73 -25.14 -16.89 18.71
N GLY A 74 -24.16 -16.07 18.30
CA GLY A 74 -24.38 -14.69 17.91
C GLY A 74 -24.64 -14.50 16.42
N MET A 75 -25.39 -13.45 16.06
CA MET A 75 -25.57 -13.01 14.67
C MET A 75 -24.23 -12.51 14.08
N ASN A 76 -23.66 -13.30 13.17
CA ASN A 76 -22.50 -12.89 12.36
C ASN A 76 -22.93 -11.93 11.24
N MET A 77 -21.97 -11.18 10.70
CA MET A 77 -22.16 -10.25 9.57
C MET A 77 -22.78 -10.94 8.34
N ALA A 78 -22.43 -12.20 8.08
CA ALA A 78 -23.01 -12.97 6.98
C ALA A 78 -24.52 -13.23 7.20
N SER A 79 -24.91 -13.62 8.42
CA SER A 79 -26.31 -13.85 8.80
C SER A 79 -27.13 -12.56 8.73
N LEU A 80 -26.57 -11.44 9.19
CA LEU A 80 -27.23 -10.13 9.09
C LEU A 80 -27.47 -9.72 7.64
N LYS A 81 -26.49 -9.91 6.76
CA LYS A 81 -26.66 -9.64 5.32
C LYS A 81 -27.70 -10.57 4.68
N LYS A 82 -27.77 -11.82 5.13
CA LYS A 82 -28.81 -12.78 4.71
C LYS A 82 -30.20 -12.30 5.14
N LEU A 83 -30.38 -11.91 6.40
CA LEU A 83 -31.64 -11.33 6.90
C LEU A 83 -32.02 -10.05 6.16
N CYS A 84 -31.07 -9.14 5.91
CA CYS A 84 -31.33 -7.95 5.09
C CYS A 84 -31.81 -8.35 3.68
N ARG A 85 -31.22 -9.38 3.07
CA ARG A 85 -31.64 -9.87 1.75
C ARG A 85 -33.07 -10.42 1.78
N GLU A 86 -33.39 -11.26 2.76
CA GLU A 86 -34.72 -11.84 2.95
C GLU A 86 -35.79 -10.76 3.15
N LYS A 87 -35.43 -9.66 3.84
CA LYS A 87 -36.31 -8.50 4.07
C LYS A 87 -36.27 -7.43 2.96
N ASN A 88 -35.58 -7.69 1.84
CA ASN A 88 -35.39 -6.76 0.73
C ASN A 88 -34.76 -5.41 1.14
N LEU A 89 -33.80 -5.45 2.07
CA LEU A 89 -33.04 -4.31 2.59
C LEU A 89 -31.64 -4.25 1.98
N ILE A 90 -31.02 -3.07 2.03
CA ILE A 90 -29.63 -2.85 1.57
C ILE A 90 -28.65 -3.69 2.43
N GLN A 91 -27.78 -4.49 1.79
CA GLN A 91 -26.81 -5.38 2.44
C GLN A 91 -25.43 -4.75 2.73
N SER A 92 -25.25 -3.44 2.50
CA SER A 92 -23.99 -2.71 2.72
C SER A 92 -23.98 -1.92 4.03
N GLY A 93 -22.80 -1.70 4.61
CA GLY A 93 -22.62 -0.89 5.81
C GLY A 93 -22.01 -1.66 6.98
N THR A 94 -21.92 -0.99 8.13
CA THR A 94 -21.44 -1.55 9.39
C THR A 94 -22.49 -2.48 10.02
N LYS A 95 -22.08 -3.31 11.00
CA LYS A 95 -23.02 -4.19 11.74
C LYS A 95 -24.19 -3.39 12.32
N LEU A 96 -23.92 -2.21 12.87
CA LEU A 96 -24.92 -1.28 13.40
C LEU A 96 -25.95 -0.89 12.33
N ALA A 97 -25.48 -0.46 11.15
CA ALA A 97 -26.37 -0.04 10.07
C ALA A 97 -27.27 -1.17 9.57
N LEU A 98 -26.79 -2.43 9.56
CA LEU A 98 -27.60 -3.58 9.18
C LEU A 98 -28.67 -3.91 10.23
N VAL A 99 -28.29 -4.00 11.51
CA VAL A 99 -29.22 -4.26 12.63
C VAL A 99 -30.30 -3.20 12.70
N LYS A 100 -29.91 -1.92 12.56
CA LYS A 100 -30.83 -0.78 12.55
C LYS A 100 -31.93 -0.92 11.49
N ARG A 101 -31.55 -1.25 10.24
CA ARG A 101 -32.51 -1.44 9.14
C ARG A 101 -33.43 -2.63 9.37
N ILE A 102 -32.92 -3.71 9.94
CA ILE A 102 -33.73 -4.90 10.26
C ILE A 102 -34.80 -4.53 11.30
N LEU A 103 -34.40 -3.85 12.38
CA LEU A 103 -35.32 -3.43 13.44
C LEU A 103 -36.35 -2.40 12.95
N GLU A 104 -35.93 -1.39 12.17
CA GLU A 104 -36.84 -0.41 11.58
C GLU A 104 -37.89 -1.05 10.66
N LYS A 105 -37.48 -2.08 9.92
CA LYS A 105 -38.38 -2.85 9.05
C LYS A 105 -39.38 -3.67 9.86
N ASP A 106 -38.95 -4.29 10.95
CA ASP A 106 -39.81 -5.12 11.82
C ASP A 106 -40.79 -4.30 12.65
N ASN A 107 -40.43 -3.08 12.99
CA ASN A 107 -41.28 -2.16 13.75
C ASN A 107 -42.05 -1.17 12.87
N GLY A 108 -41.89 -1.23 11.53
CA GLY A 108 -42.59 -0.37 10.58
C GLY A 108 -42.23 1.12 10.68
N THR A 109 -41.11 1.47 11.33
CA THR A 109 -40.79 2.85 11.72
C THR A 109 -40.13 3.65 10.59
N ASN A 110 -39.75 3.01 9.48
CA ASN A 110 -39.12 3.72 8.36
C ASN A 110 -39.49 3.12 6.97
N PRO A 111 -40.40 3.74 6.20
CA PRO A 111 -40.72 3.31 4.84
C PRO A 111 -39.60 3.65 3.83
N GLU A 112 -38.70 4.59 4.15
CA GLU A 112 -37.68 5.10 3.24
C GLU A 112 -36.54 4.08 3.00
N ALA A 113 -36.30 3.18 3.97
CA ALA A 113 -35.34 2.08 3.83
C ALA A 113 -35.74 1.06 2.74
N ILE A 114 -37.02 1.01 2.36
CA ILE A 114 -37.55 0.10 1.33
C ILE A 114 -37.32 0.67 -0.08
N ALA A 115 -37.27 1.99 -0.24
CA ALA A 115 -37.28 2.65 -1.55
C ALA A 115 -35.94 2.61 -2.32
N ALA A 116 -34.82 2.37 -1.64
CA ALA A 116 -33.50 2.37 -2.26
C ALA A 116 -33.19 1.10 -3.07
N VAL A 117 -33.92 0.01 -2.82
CA VAL A 117 -33.77 -1.24 -3.56
C VAL A 117 -34.59 -1.23 -4.86
N THR A 118 -35.71 -0.52 -4.90
CA THR A 118 -36.58 -0.46 -6.10
C THR A 118 -35.98 0.35 -7.25
N LYS A 119 -34.96 1.20 -7.01
CA LYS A 119 -34.29 1.99 -8.07
C LYS A 119 -32.94 1.44 -8.53
N ARG A 120 -32.45 0.34 -7.94
CA ARG A 120 -31.35 -0.43 -8.53
C ARG A 120 -31.94 -1.74 -9.00
N PRO A 121 -31.97 -2.03 -10.32
CA PRO A 121 -32.46 -3.32 -10.79
C PRO A 121 -31.66 -4.40 -10.06
N ILE A 122 -32.32 -5.09 -9.14
CA ILE A 122 -31.79 -6.30 -8.53
C ILE A 122 -31.75 -7.26 -9.69
N ASN A 123 -30.58 -7.38 -10.32
CA ASN A 123 -30.33 -8.49 -11.22
C ASN A 123 -30.24 -9.72 -10.33
N THR A 124 -31.39 -10.33 -10.05
CA THR A 124 -31.54 -11.64 -9.41
C THR A 124 -31.24 -12.76 -10.40
N ASP A 125 -30.34 -12.53 -11.37
CA ASP A 125 -29.70 -13.61 -12.09
C ASP A 125 -28.53 -14.08 -11.22
N PRO A 126 -28.64 -15.22 -10.50
CA PRO A 126 -27.51 -15.79 -9.78
C PRO A 126 -26.32 -16.12 -10.71
N ASP A 127 -26.57 -16.17 -12.03
CA ASP A 127 -25.58 -16.39 -13.07
C ASP A 127 -25.07 -15.13 -13.76
N ARG A 128 -25.48 -13.91 -13.34
CA ARG A 128 -24.92 -12.70 -13.96
C ARG A 128 -23.46 -12.56 -13.49
N PRO A 129 -22.45 -12.75 -14.37
CA PRO A 129 -21.06 -12.67 -13.97
C PRO A 129 -20.83 -11.30 -13.35
N THR A 130 -20.44 -11.27 -12.06
CA THR A 130 -20.09 -10.02 -11.39
C THR A 130 -19.06 -9.35 -12.28
N LYS A 131 -19.39 -8.19 -12.86
CA LYS A 131 -18.45 -7.41 -13.67
C LYS A 131 -17.23 -7.17 -12.78
N LYS A 132 -16.18 -7.98 -12.98
CA LYS A 132 -14.90 -7.82 -12.30
C LYS A 132 -14.45 -6.43 -12.69
N ARG A 133 -14.42 -5.52 -11.71
CA ARG A 133 -13.91 -4.16 -11.94
C ARG A 133 -12.52 -4.33 -12.54
N LYS A 134 -12.26 -3.66 -13.66
CA LYS A 134 -10.91 -3.63 -14.24
C LYS A 134 -9.96 -3.19 -13.12
N PRO A 135 -8.83 -3.91 -12.92
CA PRO A 135 -7.87 -3.51 -11.90
C PRO A 135 -7.48 -2.06 -12.15
N SER A 136 -7.54 -1.23 -11.09
CA SER A 136 -7.09 0.15 -11.17
C SER A 136 -5.65 0.17 -11.67
N ALA A 137 -5.32 1.14 -12.52
CA ALA A 137 -3.95 1.39 -12.91
C ALA A 137 -3.07 1.56 -11.63
N PRO A 138 -1.84 1.02 -11.64
CA PRO A 138 -0.87 1.28 -10.60
C PRO A 138 -0.68 2.78 -10.39
N ASP A 139 -0.57 3.20 -9.14
CA ASP A 139 -0.35 4.59 -8.78
C ASP A 139 1.11 4.76 -8.34
N LEU A 140 1.89 5.50 -9.14
CA LEU A 140 3.33 5.70 -8.93
C LEU A 140 3.63 6.35 -7.58
N GLU A 141 2.79 7.31 -7.14
CA GLU A 141 2.96 8.00 -5.87
C GLU A 141 2.76 7.04 -4.69
N LYS A 142 1.75 6.16 -4.79
CA LYS A 142 1.53 5.12 -3.77
C LYS A 142 2.68 4.11 -3.72
N ILE A 143 3.27 3.76 -4.86
CA ILE A 143 4.44 2.89 -4.92
C ILE A 143 5.63 3.55 -4.23
N HIS A 144 5.95 4.79 -4.60
CA HIS A 144 7.03 5.57 -3.98
C HIS A 144 6.85 5.67 -2.46
N ASN A 145 5.68 6.10 -2.00
CA ASN A 145 5.36 6.24 -0.58
C ASN A 145 5.43 4.91 0.19
N ARG A 146 5.08 3.79 -0.45
CA ARG A 146 5.18 2.46 0.15
C ARG A 146 6.63 2.05 0.39
N ILE A 147 7.52 2.30 -0.58
CA ILE A 147 8.95 1.99 -0.46
C ILE A 147 9.62 2.92 0.55
N LEU A 148 9.39 4.24 0.43
CA LEU A 148 9.92 5.24 1.35
C LEU A 148 9.56 4.93 2.81
N LYS A 149 8.29 4.58 3.07
CA LYS A 149 7.83 4.20 4.41
C LYS A 149 8.59 2.98 4.94
N LYS A 150 8.91 2.00 4.10
CA LYS A 150 9.67 0.80 4.50
C LYS A 150 11.13 1.12 4.80
N ILE A 151 11.75 2.02 4.03
CA ILE A 151 13.09 2.53 4.31
C ILE A 151 13.10 3.26 5.67
N GLN A 152 12.18 4.20 5.88
CA GLN A 152 12.05 4.95 7.13
C GLN A 152 11.64 4.11 8.35
N MET A 153 11.00 2.95 8.13
CA MET A 153 10.70 2.00 9.20
C MET A 153 11.97 1.46 9.88
N GLY A 154 13.13 1.47 9.20
CA GLY A 154 14.42 1.14 9.81
C GLY A 154 14.68 1.99 11.06
N LYS A 155 14.61 3.31 10.90
CA LYS A 155 14.90 4.30 11.96
C LYS A 155 13.89 4.26 13.12
N THR A 156 12.61 4.03 12.83
CA THR A 156 11.52 4.19 13.81
C THR A 156 11.10 2.89 14.48
N SER A 157 11.33 1.75 13.83
CA SER A 157 10.86 0.47 14.33
C SER A 157 11.86 -0.17 15.27
N LYS A 158 11.40 -0.47 16.47
CA LYS A 158 12.08 -1.39 17.40
C LYS A 158 12.30 -2.77 16.81
N LYS A 159 11.61 -3.10 15.71
CA LYS A 159 11.89 -4.32 14.94
C LYS A 159 13.33 -4.29 14.45
N TYR A 160 13.91 -3.17 14.05
CA TYR A 160 15.27 -3.09 13.49
C TYR A 160 16.31 -2.58 14.50
N ASP A 161 15.86 -1.89 15.55
CA ASP A 161 16.69 -1.55 16.71
C ASP A 161 17.19 -2.85 17.38
N SER A 162 18.49 -3.09 17.37
CA SER A 162 19.07 -4.33 17.89
C SER A 162 20.15 -4.00 18.91
N TYR A 163 19.93 -4.51 20.13
CA TYR A 163 20.95 -4.58 21.18
C TYR A 163 21.87 -5.81 20.98
N HIS A 164 21.50 -6.81 20.14
CA HIS A 164 22.24 -8.08 20.00
C HIS A 164 22.11 -8.83 18.65
N GLY A 165 21.83 -8.19 17.51
CA GLY A 165 21.93 -8.94 16.25
C GLY A 165 21.52 -8.15 15.03
N PHE A 166 22.42 -8.09 14.05
CA PHE A 166 22.25 -7.50 12.72
C PHE A 166 20.90 -7.91 12.12
N LYS A 167 19.93 -6.99 12.13
CA LYS A 167 18.61 -7.26 11.55
C LYS A 167 18.62 -6.82 10.11
N ARG A 168 18.06 -7.68 9.26
CA ARG A 168 18.02 -7.58 7.79
C ARG A 168 17.05 -6.49 7.29
N HIS A 169 17.26 -5.24 7.71
CA HIS A 169 16.42 -4.13 7.25
C HIS A 169 16.57 -3.94 5.75
N SER A 170 17.78 -4.08 5.21
CA SER A 170 18.03 -3.91 3.79
C SER A 170 17.38 -4.98 2.93
N SER A 171 17.47 -6.25 3.33
CA SER A 171 16.74 -7.37 2.69
C SER A 171 15.23 -7.12 2.68
N ASP A 172 14.65 -6.70 3.81
CA ASP A 172 13.22 -6.39 3.90
C ASP A 172 12.79 -5.25 2.94
N VAL A 173 13.70 -4.34 2.58
CA VAL A 173 13.48 -3.28 1.60
C VAL A 173 13.62 -3.80 0.18
N TYR A 174 14.66 -4.58 -0.12
CA TYR A 174 14.86 -5.19 -1.44
C TYR A 174 13.73 -6.14 -1.81
N ASP A 175 13.29 -6.99 -0.88
CA ASP A 175 12.15 -7.88 -1.05
C ASP A 175 10.87 -7.10 -1.37
N LEU A 176 10.67 -5.95 -0.73
CA LEU A 176 9.53 -5.10 -1.05
C LEU A 176 9.61 -4.54 -2.47
N ILE A 177 10.79 -4.09 -2.91
CA ILE A 177 11.00 -3.56 -4.27
C ILE A 177 10.75 -4.68 -5.30
N LYS A 178 11.32 -5.87 -5.07
CA LYS A 178 11.08 -7.07 -5.86
C LYS A 178 9.59 -7.39 -5.96
N GLU A 179 8.88 -7.44 -4.82
CA GLU A 179 7.44 -7.70 -4.78
C GLU A 179 6.63 -6.65 -5.55
N VAL A 180 6.98 -5.37 -5.43
CA VAL A 180 6.31 -4.29 -6.15
C VAL A 180 6.49 -4.46 -7.65
N ILE A 181 7.72 -4.65 -8.11
CA ILE A 181 8.01 -4.84 -9.54
C ILE A 181 7.33 -6.11 -10.05
N LYS A 182 7.45 -7.24 -9.36
CA LYS A 182 6.81 -8.51 -9.72
C LYS A 182 5.29 -8.37 -9.85
N LYS A 183 4.64 -7.83 -8.81
CA LYS A 183 3.18 -7.73 -8.75
C LYS A 183 2.60 -6.72 -9.72
N GLU A 184 3.27 -5.58 -9.88
CA GLU A 184 2.74 -4.46 -10.66
C GLU A 184 3.13 -4.57 -12.14
N CYS A 185 4.35 -5.02 -12.45
CA CYS A 185 4.83 -5.14 -13.83
C CYS A 185 4.51 -6.50 -14.46
N PHE A 186 4.72 -7.61 -13.73
CA PHE A 186 4.61 -8.96 -14.29
C PHE A 186 3.24 -9.60 -14.04
N ASP A 187 2.77 -9.68 -12.79
CA ASP A 187 1.51 -10.38 -12.46
C ASP A 187 0.27 -9.69 -13.07
N LYS A 188 0.34 -8.38 -13.29
CA LYS A 188 -0.71 -7.61 -13.99
C LYS A 188 -0.54 -7.57 -15.50
N GLU A 189 0.48 -8.26 -16.03
CA GLU A 189 0.89 -8.25 -17.45
C GLU A 189 1.14 -6.83 -17.98
N LEU A 190 1.53 -5.91 -17.11
CA LEU A 190 1.70 -4.51 -17.49
C LEU A 190 2.90 -4.36 -18.42
N LEU A 191 3.97 -5.12 -18.19
CA LEU A 191 5.15 -5.14 -19.06
C LEU A 191 4.77 -5.42 -20.53
N TRP A 192 3.81 -6.31 -20.75
CA TRP A 192 3.37 -6.70 -22.09
C TRP A 192 2.38 -5.72 -22.71
N ARG A 193 1.67 -4.93 -21.89
CA ARG A 193 0.67 -3.95 -22.35
C ARG A 193 1.23 -2.55 -22.53
N ASN A 194 2.20 -2.18 -21.70
CA ASN A 194 2.83 -0.86 -21.69
C ASN A 194 4.21 -0.98 -21.00
N SER A 195 5.20 -1.35 -21.81
CA SER A 195 6.60 -1.53 -21.43
C SER A 195 7.20 -0.26 -20.80
N LEU A 196 6.85 0.91 -21.34
CA LEU A 196 7.24 2.23 -20.82
C LEU A 196 6.72 2.49 -19.41
N PHE A 197 5.46 2.19 -19.14
CA PHE A 197 4.88 2.38 -17.81
C PHE A 197 5.46 1.38 -16.79
N ALA A 198 5.79 0.16 -17.21
CA ALA A 198 6.53 -0.79 -16.39
C ALA A 198 7.94 -0.28 -16.05
N LEU A 199 8.65 0.32 -17.02
CA LEU A 199 9.94 0.98 -16.77
C LEU A 199 9.79 2.13 -15.76
N GLN A 200 8.75 2.95 -15.88
CA GLN A 200 8.50 4.04 -14.92
C GLN A 200 8.29 3.53 -13.50
N ILE A 201 7.55 2.44 -13.30
CA ILE A 201 7.39 1.79 -11.99
C ILE A 201 8.75 1.36 -11.43
N ALA A 202 9.57 0.69 -12.24
CA ALA A 202 10.90 0.24 -11.83
C ALA A 202 11.83 1.43 -11.51
N LYS A 203 11.83 2.47 -12.35
CA LYS A 203 12.58 3.72 -12.16
C LYS A 203 12.17 4.40 -10.86
N THR A 204 10.87 4.55 -10.59
CA THR A 204 10.37 5.11 -9.33
C THR A 204 10.84 4.31 -8.11
N ALA A 205 10.79 2.97 -8.17
CA ALA A 205 11.21 2.12 -7.07
C ALA A 205 12.72 2.21 -6.78
N LEU A 206 13.54 2.17 -7.84
CA LEU A 206 15.00 2.20 -7.75
C LEU A 206 15.55 3.59 -7.41
N VAL A 207 14.95 4.66 -7.94
CA VAL A 207 15.30 6.04 -7.55
C VAL A 207 14.95 6.29 -6.09
N CYS A 208 13.81 5.78 -5.62
CA CYS A 208 13.45 5.84 -4.20
C CYS A 208 14.50 5.14 -3.32
N LEU A 209 14.97 3.96 -3.76
CA LEU A 209 16.05 3.24 -3.08
C LEU A 209 17.36 4.03 -3.08
N SER A 210 17.83 4.48 -4.24
CA SER A 210 19.11 5.17 -4.39
C SER A 210 19.16 6.46 -3.58
N ASN A 211 18.06 7.23 -3.56
CA ASN A 211 18.00 8.52 -2.88
C ASN A 211 17.95 8.39 -1.36
N ASN A 212 17.46 7.27 -0.84
CA ASN A 212 17.30 7.04 0.60
C ASN A 212 18.24 5.94 1.11
N PHE A 213 19.27 5.62 0.34
CA PHE A 213 20.17 4.52 0.64
C PHE A 213 20.93 4.73 1.95
N SER A 214 21.42 5.95 2.17
CA SER A 214 22.09 6.36 3.42
C SER A 214 21.19 6.31 4.66
N GLU A 215 19.88 6.26 4.47
CA GLU A 215 18.91 6.15 5.57
C GLU A 215 18.69 4.72 6.05
N MET A 216 19.16 3.72 5.29
CA MET A 216 19.00 2.31 5.61
C MET A 216 19.99 1.90 6.71
N ILE A 217 19.54 0.97 7.56
CA ILE A 217 20.40 0.43 8.62
C ILE A 217 21.28 -0.67 8.01
N SER A 218 22.60 -0.46 8.04
CA SER A 218 23.61 -1.42 7.57
C SER A 218 23.39 -1.90 6.12
N PRO A 219 23.37 -0.99 5.13
CA PRO A 219 23.33 -1.40 3.74
C PRO A 219 24.49 -2.35 3.40
N GLY A 220 24.19 -3.46 2.70
CA GLY A 220 25.22 -4.36 2.15
C GLY A 220 25.64 -5.54 3.04
N TYR A 221 25.11 -5.70 4.26
CA TYR A 221 25.38 -6.87 5.12
C TYR A 221 24.37 -8.02 4.93
N ASP A 222 23.38 -7.86 4.06
CA ASP A 222 22.34 -8.85 3.79
C ASP A 222 22.67 -9.71 2.56
N SER A 223 22.00 -10.87 2.43
CA SER A 223 22.16 -11.76 1.29
C SER A 223 21.89 -11.03 -0.02
N SER A 224 22.89 -11.00 -0.90
CA SER A 224 22.85 -10.41 -2.25
C SER A 224 21.67 -10.87 -3.11
N ASP A 225 21.07 -12.02 -2.77
CA ASP A 225 19.99 -12.69 -3.51
C ASP A 225 18.80 -11.76 -3.80
N SER A 226 18.33 -11.02 -2.79
CA SER A 226 17.14 -10.16 -2.93
C SER A 226 17.36 -8.99 -3.89
N LEU A 227 18.58 -8.43 -3.96
CA LEU A 227 18.90 -7.38 -4.91
C LEU A 227 19.16 -7.95 -6.31
N TYR A 228 19.76 -9.14 -6.41
CA TYR A 228 19.93 -9.84 -7.68
C TYR A 228 18.59 -10.09 -8.36
N ASP A 229 17.56 -10.48 -7.61
CA ASP A 229 16.20 -10.63 -8.13
C ASP A 229 15.60 -9.31 -8.67
N VAL A 230 15.92 -8.18 -8.04
CA VAL A 230 15.50 -6.85 -8.50
C VAL A 230 16.23 -6.52 -9.81
N ALA A 231 17.52 -6.81 -9.90
CA ALA A 231 18.32 -6.65 -11.11
C ALA A 231 17.78 -7.49 -12.27
N GLU A 232 17.52 -8.78 -12.04
CA GLU A 232 16.95 -9.68 -13.02
C GLU A 232 15.56 -9.19 -13.51
N SER A 233 14.75 -8.66 -12.59
CA SER A 233 13.45 -8.08 -12.93
C SER A 233 13.59 -6.82 -13.79
N LEU A 234 14.55 -5.95 -13.48
CA LEU A 234 14.85 -4.76 -14.27
C LEU A 234 15.36 -5.13 -15.65
N GLU A 235 16.28 -6.08 -15.74
CA GLU A 235 16.83 -6.58 -17.01
C GLU A 235 15.73 -7.09 -17.94
N LYS A 236 14.79 -7.87 -17.40
CA LYS A 236 13.63 -8.36 -18.18
C LYS A 236 12.76 -7.22 -18.70
N ILE A 237 12.54 -6.18 -17.90
CA ILE A 237 11.76 -5.00 -18.32
C ILE A 237 12.50 -4.28 -19.45
N VAL A 238 13.80 -4.05 -19.28
CA VAL A 238 14.65 -3.33 -20.22
C VAL A 238 14.80 -4.09 -21.54
N ARG A 239 15.08 -5.40 -21.51
CA ARG A 239 15.15 -6.21 -22.74
C ARG A 239 13.85 -6.11 -23.53
N LYS A 240 12.71 -6.29 -22.86
CA LYS A 240 11.41 -6.18 -23.51
C LYS A 240 11.16 -4.77 -24.09
N LEU A 241 11.70 -3.75 -23.44
CA LEU A 241 11.63 -2.37 -23.89
C LEU A 241 12.41 -2.14 -25.20
N LEU A 242 13.58 -2.76 -25.32
CA LEU A 242 14.44 -2.68 -26.52
C LEU A 242 13.87 -3.46 -27.69
N ASP A 243 13.22 -4.58 -27.41
CA ASP A 243 12.48 -5.39 -28.39
C ASP A 243 11.22 -4.68 -28.91
N ASP A 244 10.87 -3.52 -28.35
CA ASP A 244 9.71 -2.73 -28.74
C ASP A 244 10.09 -1.76 -29.87
N ASP A 245 9.71 -2.08 -31.11
CA ASP A 245 9.99 -1.28 -32.30
C ASP A 245 9.36 0.12 -32.25
N GLU A 246 8.31 0.30 -31.43
CA GLU A 246 7.62 1.59 -31.28
C GLU A 246 8.41 2.59 -30.41
N MET A 247 9.54 2.19 -29.86
CA MET A 247 10.32 3.05 -28.97
C MET A 247 11.19 4.06 -29.72
N SER A 248 11.02 5.34 -29.39
CA SER A 248 11.92 6.39 -29.85
C SER A 248 13.38 6.14 -29.44
N ILE A 249 14.31 6.40 -30.37
CA ILE A 249 15.77 6.31 -30.18
C ILE A 249 16.21 7.17 -28.98
N ASP A 250 15.64 8.36 -28.83
CA ASP A 250 15.98 9.26 -27.72
C ASP A 250 15.66 8.65 -26.36
N LEU A 251 14.54 7.93 -26.28
CA LEU A 251 14.09 7.27 -25.05
C LEU A 251 14.93 6.03 -24.73
N ARG A 252 15.40 5.32 -25.75
CA ARG A 252 16.40 4.24 -25.58
C ARG A 252 17.69 4.81 -25.01
N LYS A 253 18.21 5.89 -25.59
CA LYS A 253 19.41 6.60 -25.09
C LYS A 253 19.23 7.09 -23.65
N GLU A 254 18.09 7.71 -23.32
CA GLU A 254 17.78 8.14 -21.95
C GLU A 254 17.78 6.94 -20.99
N THR A 255 17.17 5.82 -21.39
CA THR A 255 17.10 4.61 -20.57
C THR A 255 18.49 4.03 -20.33
N ILE A 256 19.33 3.96 -21.35
CA ILE A 256 20.73 3.51 -21.24
C ILE A 256 21.52 4.41 -20.28
N LEU A 257 21.41 5.74 -20.44
CA LEU A 257 22.08 6.69 -19.55
C LEU A 257 21.62 6.54 -18.11
N TRP A 258 20.32 6.37 -17.88
CA TRP A 258 19.77 6.15 -16.55
C TRP A 258 20.28 4.86 -15.91
N ILE A 259 20.36 3.75 -16.66
CA ILE A 259 20.87 2.47 -16.13
C ILE A 259 22.36 2.59 -15.80
N ASN A 260 23.16 3.28 -16.62
CA ASN A 260 24.57 3.52 -16.34
C ASN A 260 24.78 4.37 -15.07
N ASP A 261 23.96 5.42 -14.88
CA ASP A 261 23.98 6.24 -13.66
C ASP A 261 23.58 5.41 -12.42
N LEU A 262 22.56 4.55 -12.56
CA LEU A 262 22.13 3.66 -11.50
C LEU A 262 23.22 2.64 -11.12
N ASP A 263 23.85 1.99 -12.11
CA ASP A 263 24.94 1.03 -11.88
C ASP A 263 26.12 1.71 -11.17
N LYS A 264 26.52 2.90 -11.63
CA LYS A 264 27.56 3.69 -10.96
C LYS A 264 27.23 3.96 -9.49
N LYS A 265 26.01 4.45 -9.21
CA LYS A 265 25.55 4.71 -7.84
C LYS A 265 25.49 3.45 -6.99
N LEU A 266 25.10 2.31 -7.54
CA LEU A 266 25.04 1.06 -6.78
C LEU A 266 26.44 0.47 -6.54
N ASN A 267 27.37 0.62 -7.49
CA ASN A 267 28.77 0.24 -7.30
C ASN A 267 29.45 1.06 -6.20
N GLU A 268 29.09 2.33 -6.02
CA GLU A 268 29.57 3.16 -4.88
C GLU A 268 29.19 2.54 -3.52
N TYR A 269 28.15 1.72 -3.47
CA TYR A 269 27.70 1.00 -2.27
C TYR A 269 28.16 -0.46 -2.22
N ALA A 270 29.18 -0.82 -3.02
CA ALA A 270 29.74 -2.16 -3.13
C ALA A 270 28.73 -3.26 -3.54
N PHE A 271 27.69 -2.89 -4.29
CA PHE A 271 26.81 -3.90 -4.88
C PHE A 271 27.47 -4.62 -6.05
N PRO A 272 27.07 -5.88 -6.31
CA PRO A 272 27.37 -6.54 -7.56
C PRO A 272 26.86 -5.67 -8.71
N SER A 273 27.73 -5.46 -9.69
CA SER A 273 27.42 -4.61 -10.82
C SER A 273 26.27 -5.20 -11.67
N PHE A 274 25.43 -4.31 -12.19
CA PHE A 274 24.35 -4.59 -13.16
C PHE A 274 24.90 -4.72 -14.59
N MET A 275 26.22 -4.77 -14.77
CA MET A 275 26.92 -4.64 -16.05
C MET A 275 26.49 -5.64 -17.12
N ASP A 276 26.01 -6.83 -16.77
CA ASP A 276 25.52 -7.78 -17.78
C ASP A 276 24.32 -7.22 -18.55
N SER A 277 23.41 -6.51 -17.86
CA SER A 277 22.27 -5.83 -18.50
C SER A 277 22.71 -4.62 -19.33
N VAL A 278 23.69 -3.85 -18.85
CA VAL A 278 24.27 -2.68 -19.55
C VAL A 278 25.00 -3.09 -20.81
N LYS A 279 25.70 -4.22 -20.77
CA LYS A 279 26.44 -4.74 -21.92
C LYS A 279 25.49 -5.14 -23.04
N ILE A 280 24.41 -5.85 -22.71
CA ILE A 280 23.35 -6.22 -23.66
C ILE A 280 22.76 -4.98 -24.33
N LEU A 281 22.56 -3.89 -23.59
CA LEU A 281 22.05 -2.63 -24.12
C LEU A 281 22.99 -1.97 -25.12
N LYS A 282 24.30 -1.95 -24.82
CA LYS A 282 25.31 -1.34 -25.69
C LYS A 282 25.46 -2.15 -26.99
N ASP A 283 25.56 -3.47 -26.86
CA ASP A 283 25.67 -4.37 -28.00
C ASP A 283 24.45 -4.26 -28.94
N HIS A 284 23.25 -4.02 -28.41
CA HIS A 284 22.05 -3.77 -29.23
C HIS A 284 22.07 -2.42 -29.97
N ASN A 285 22.61 -1.37 -29.36
CA ASN A 285 22.61 -0.03 -29.95
C ASN A 285 23.68 0.10 -31.05
N ASP A 286 24.87 -0.44 -30.82
CA ASP A 286 25.98 -0.37 -31.79
C ASP A 286 25.63 -1.12 -33.09
N ASN A 287 24.86 -2.20 -33.01
CA ASN A 287 24.36 -2.94 -34.19
C ASN A 287 23.27 -2.21 -34.99
N GLN A 288 22.56 -1.22 -34.41
CA GLN A 288 21.55 -0.45 -35.13
C GLN A 288 22.15 0.76 -35.87
N ASP A 289 23.17 1.40 -35.30
CA ASP A 289 23.82 2.56 -35.92
C ASP A 289 24.59 2.17 -37.20
N GLU A 290 25.18 0.97 -37.26
CA GLU A 290 25.84 0.47 -38.47
C GLU A 290 24.89 0.23 -39.65
N ASN A 291 23.60 -0.04 -39.38
CA ASN A 291 22.60 -0.27 -40.43
C ASN A 291 21.94 1.01 -40.97
N ASN A 292 22.03 2.13 -40.24
CA ASN A 292 21.41 3.40 -40.63
C ASN A 292 22.39 4.42 -41.26
N SER A 293 23.69 4.12 -41.30
CA SER A 293 24.75 5.02 -41.80
C SER A 293 24.82 5.19 -43.34
N ILE A 294 23.78 4.85 -44.11
CA ILE A 294 23.82 4.90 -45.59
C ILE A 294 23.16 6.15 -46.20
N HIS A 295 22.57 7.08 -45.42
CA HIS A 295 21.95 8.27 -46.03
C HIS A 295 22.14 9.58 -45.24
N ASP A 296 23.38 10.08 -45.18
CA ASP A 296 23.66 11.41 -44.63
C ASP A 296 23.41 12.51 -45.68
N GLY A 297 22.24 13.13 -45.59
CA GLY A 297 22.06 14.54 -45.94
C GLY A 297 22.14 15.38 -44.65
N PRO A 298 22.65 16.62 -44.68
CA PRO A 298 22.83 17.42 -43.47
C PRO A 298 21.48 17.80 -42.84
N ILE A 299 21.23 17.35 -41.61
CA ILE A 299 20.04 17.70 -40.82
C ILE A 299 20.43 18.81 -39.82
N ASN A 300 19.85 20.00 -40.00
CA ASN A 300 19.92 21.10 -39.04
C ASN A 300 19.03 20.80 -37.82
N PHE A 301 19.63 20.74 -36.63
CA PHE A 301 18.95 20.63 -35.35
C PHE A 301 18.60 22.04 -34.82
N GLU A 302 17.33 22.44 -34.89
CA GLU A 302 16.79 23.54 -34.08
C GLU A 302 15.75 22.99 -33.09
N ASP A 303 16.02 23.25 -31.80
CA ASP A 303 15.14 23.30 -30.63
C ASP A 303 13.88 22.41 -30.58
N SER A 304 14.06 21.17 -30.09
CA SER A 304 12.94 20.34 -29.62
C SER A 304 12.64 20.60 -28.14
N LYS A 305 11.48 21.19 -27.88
CA LYS A 305 10.96 21.55 -26.55
C LYS A 305 10.23 20.35 -25.92
N MET A 306 10.67 19.92 -24.74
CA MET A 306 10.11 18.77 -24.01
C MET A 306 8.65 18.96 -23.54
N PRO A 307 7.87 17.86 -23.38
CA PRO A 307 6.52 17.90 -22.82
C PRO A 307 6.51 18.11 -21.29
N ALA A 308 5.81 19.16 -20.85
CA ALA A 308 5.76 19.71 -19.48
C ALA A 308 5.28 18.77 -18.34
N LYS A 309 4.89 17.52 -18.63
CA LYS A 309 4.28 16.63 -17.63
C LYS A 309 5.28 15.71 -16.90
N VAL A 310 6.52 15.63 -17.38
CA VAL A 310 7.59 14.81 -16.76
C VAL A 310 8.47 15.64 -15.81
N GLN A 311 8.49 16.97 -15.94
CA GLN A 311 9.28 17.87 -15.08
C GLN A 311 8.73 17.98 -13.64
N SER A 312 7.42 17.86 -13.42
CA SER A 312 6.81 18.09 -12.10
C SER A 312 7.15 17.03 -11.03
N LEU A 313 7.59 15.84 -11.45
CA LEU A 313 8.03 14.78 -10.53
C LEU A 313 9.51 14.89 -10.12
N GLN A 314 10.35 15.59 -10.91
CA GLN A 314 11.74 15.88 -10.53
C GLN A 314 11.84 17.12 -9.63
N GLU A 315 10.96 18.10 -9.80
CA GLU A 315 10.94 19.32 -8.97
C GLU A 315 10.50 19.06 -7.52
N SER A 316 9.58 18.12 -7.30
CA SER A 316 9.10 17.77 -5.95
C SER A 316 10.17 17.06 -5.08
N THR A 317 11.15 16.40 -5.70
CA THR A 317 12.29 15.81 -4.96
C THR A 317 13.38 16.82 -4.60
N ASN A 318 13.54 17.90 -5.37
CA ASN A 318 14.55 18.93 -5.09
C ASN A 318 14.13 19.91 -3.99
N LEU A 319 12.82 20.17 -3.84
CA LEU A 319 12.27 21.01 -2.76
C LEU A 319 12.46 20.43 -1.35
N SER A 320 12.67 19.12 -1.23
CA SER A 320 12.92 18.48 0.07
C SER A 320 14.40 18.57 0.52
N LYS A 321 15.33 18.87 -0.41
CA LYS A 321 16.76 19.04 -0.10
C LYS A 321 17.10 20.47 0.32
N THR A 322 16.47 21.48 -0.29
CA THR A 322 16.73 22.89 0.06
C THR A 322 16.24 23.28 1.45
N LEU A 323 15.19 22.65 1.98
CA LEU A 323 14.72 22.90 3.35
C LEU A 323 15.60 22.27 4.45
N ALA A 324 16.53 21.37 4.10
CA ALA A 324 17.42 20.74 5.08
C ALA A 324 18.76 21.49 5.23
N GLU A 325 19.11 22.38 4.29
CA GLU A 325 20.35 23.18 4.35
C GLU A 325 20.14 24.57 4.98
N GLU A 326 18.90 25.04 5.14
CA GLU A 326 18.59 26.32 5.82
C GLU A 326 18.41 26.21 7.36
N GLU A 327 18.42 25.00 7.93
CA GLU A 327 18.31 24.76 9.38
C GLU A 327 19.60 24.25 10.05
N SER A 328 20.76 24.32 9.38
CA SER A 328 22.09 24.00 9.96
C SER A 328 23.04 25.19 9.97
#